data_AF-A0A376LQ97-F1
#
_entry.id   AF-A0A376LQ97-F1
#
_cell.length_a   1.000
_cell.length_b   1.000
_cell.length_c   1.000
_cell.angle_alpha   90.00
_cell.angle_beta   90.00
_cell.angle_gamma   90.00
#
_symmetry.space_group_name_H-M   'P 1'
#
loop_
_entity.id
_entity.type
_entity.pdbx_description
1 polymer ?
#
loop_
_entity_poly.entity_id
_entity_poly.type
_entity_poly.pdbx_seq_one_letter_code
_entity_poly.pdbx_strand_id
1 'polypeptide(L)'
;MTRQEELAAARAALHDLMTGKRVATVQKDGRRVEFTATSVSDLKKYIAELEVQTGHDTATQGTCRILCMKTPTIPTLLGPDGMTSLREYAGYHGGGSGFGGQLRAWNPPSESVDAALLPNFTRGNARADDLVRNNGYAANAIQLHQDHIVGSFFRLSHRPSWRYLGIGEEEARAFSREVEAAWKEFAEDDCCCIDVERKRTFTMMIREGVAMHAFNGELFVQATWDTSSSRLFRTQFRMVSPKRISNPNNTGDSRNCRAGVQINDSGAALGYYVSEDGYPGWMPQKWTWIPRELPGGRASFIHVFEPVEDGQTRGANVFYSVMEQMKMLDTLQNTQLPERHCEGDVCRPPLKVSWIRSQRWILFWARTVRSSGKG
;
A
#
# COMPACT_ATOMS: atom_id res chain seq x y z
N MET A 1 70.12 -14.03 11.94
CA MET A 1 69.06 -14.21 10.93
C MET A 1 69.51 -13.47 9.69
N THR A 2 69.06 -13.88 8.50
CA THR A 2 69.30 -13.08 7.29
C THR A 2 68.40 -11.84 7.34
N ARG A 3 68.81 -10.71 6.74
CA ARG A 3 67.99 -9.47 6.76
C ARG A 3 66.60 -9.65 6.13
N GLN A 4 66.46 -10.60 5.21
CA GLN A 4 65.16 -10.98 4.63
C GLN A 4 64.25 -11.71 5.63
N GLU A 5 64.82 -12.58 6.47
CA GLU A 5 64.07 -13.23 7.56
C GLU A 5 63.64 -12.21 8.63
N GLU A 6 64.48 -11.23 8.94
CA GLU A 6 64.15 -10.15 9.87
C GLU A 6 63.02 -9.27 9.33
N LEU A 7 63.04 -8.95 8.03
CA LEU A 7 61.95 -8.24 7.36
C LEU A 7 60.64 -9.03 7.38
N ALA A 8 60.70 -10.34 7.09
CA ALA A 8 59.52 -11.20 7.11
C ALA A 8 58.92 -11.31 8.52
N ALA A 9 59.76 -11.47 9.54
CA ALA A 9 59.34 -11.52 10.93
C ALA A 9 58.70 -10.19 11.40
N ALA A 10 59.27 -9.04 11.00
CA ALA A 10 58.72 -7.73 11.31
C ALA A 10 57.34 -7.50 10.66
N ARG A 11 57.16 -7.91 9.39
CA ARG A 11 55.87 -7.85 8.69
C ARG A 11 54.82 -8.75 9.32
N ALA A 12 55.20 -9.96 9.75
CA ALA A 12 54.30 -10.87 10.45
C ALA A 12 53.85 -10.29 11.81
N ALA A 13 54.78 -9.70 12.57
CA ALA A 13 54.45 -9.03 13.83
C ALA A 13 53.49 -7.83 13.65
N LEU A 14 53.65 -7.07 12.56
CA LEU A 14 52.73 -5.98 12.23
C LEU A 14 51.32 -6.51 11.90
N HIS A 15 51.23 -7.60 11.14
CA HIS A 15 49.95 -8.25 10.82
C HIS A 15 49.26 -8.79 12.09
N ASP A 16 50.02 -9.42 12.99
CA ASP A 16 49.50 -9.91 14.27
C ASP A 16 48.91 -8.79 15.15
N LEU A 17 49.59 -7.64 15.23
CA LEU A 17 49.07 -6.48 15.95
C LEU A 17 47.79 -5.89 15.31
N MET A 18 47.75 -5.85 13.97
CA MET A 18 46.58 -5.35 13.23
C MET A 18 45.38 -6.31 13.29
N THR A 19 45.62 -7.60 13.51
CA THR A 19 44.59 -8.63 13.66
C THR A 19 44.14 -8.87 15.11
N GLY A 20 44.66 -8.08 16.06
CA GLY A 20 44.13 -7.98 17.43
C GLY A 20 44.97 -8.62 18.53
N LYS A 21 46.18 -9.12 18.24
CA LYS A 21 47.13 -9.49 19.31
C LYS A 21 47.59 -8.23 20.05
N ARG A 22 47.67 -8.31 21.38
CA ARG A 22 48.02 -7.15 22.25
C ARG A 22 49.50 -6.76 22.17
N VAL A 23 50.40 -7.73 22.00
CA VAL A 23 51.86 -7.56 21.96
C VAL A 23 52.46 -8.48 20.91
N ALA A 24 53.39 -7.98 20.11
CA ALA A 24 54.17 -8.77 19.15
C ALA A 24 55.66 -8.49 19.33
N THR A 25 56.49 -9.53 19.32
CA THR A 25 57.92 -9.44 19.62
C THR A 25 58.73 -9.56 18.33
N VAL A 26 59.66 -8.65 18.09
CA VAL A 26 60.58 -8.68 16.95
C VAL A 26 62.02 -8.57 17.45
N GLN A 27 62.95 -9.29 16.82
CA GLN A 27 64.38 -9.06 17.10
C GLN A 27 64.89 -7.88 16.28
N LYS A 28 65.44 -6.89 16.96
CA LYS A 28 66.09 -5.72 16.39
C LYS A 28 67.50 -5.61 16.96
N ASP A 29 68.50 -5.58 16.09
CA ASP A 29 69.93 -5.44 16.43
C ASP A 29 70.42 -6.45 17.50
N GLY A 30 69.94 -7.70 17.42
CA GLY A 30 70.30 -8.78 18.35
C GLY A 30 69.59 -8.74 19.71
N ARG A 31 68.67 -7.79 19.94
CA ARG A 31 67.83 -7.71 21.15
C ARG A 31 66.36 -7.98 20.81
N ARG A 32 65.62 -8.62 21.73
CA ARG A 32 64.17 -8.78 21.59
C ARG A 32 63.47 -7.50 22.01
N VAL A 33 62.64 -6.96 21.12
CA VAL A 33 61.86 -5.74 21.34
C VAL A 33 60.37 -6.08 21.17
N GLU A 34 59.57 -5.70 22.16
CA GLU A 34 58.13 -5.90 22.16
C GLU A 34 57.42 -4.65 21.62
N PHE A 35 56.53 -4.87 20.65
CA PHE A 35 55.69 -3.83 20.05
C PHE A 35 54.24 -4.08 20.46
N THR A 36 53.55 -3.01 20.82
CA THR A 36 52.11 -2.98 21.10
C THR A 36 51.39 -2.06 20.10
N ALA A 37 50.07 -1.99 20.16
CA ALA A 37 49.25 -1.18 19.27
C ALA A 37 49.65 0.32 19.22
N THR A 38 50.23 0.86 20.30
CA THR A 38 50.69 2.25 20.38
C THR A 38 52.04 2.50 19.70
N SER A 39 52.88 1.46 19.55
CA SER A 39 54.20 1.52 18.92
C SER A 39 54.23 1.05 17.45
N VAL A 40 53.06 0.88 16.83
CA VAL A 40 52.93 0.38 15.44
C VAL A 40 53.60 1.29 14.42
N SER A 41 53.61 2.61 14.65
CA SER A 41 54.32 3.57 13.80
C SER A 41 55.82 3.31 13.75
N ASP A 42 56.41 2.92 14.88
CA ASP A 42 57.86 2.68 14.98
C ASP A 42 58.23 1.33 14.37
N LEU A 43 57.36 0.33 14.50
CA LEU A 43 57.49 -0.94 13.79
C LEU A 43 57.43 -0.76 12.27
N LYS A 44 56.54 0.10 11.75
CA LYS A 44 56.47 0.42 10.31
C LYS A 44 57.72 1.13 9.80
N LYS A 45 58.28 2.07 10.57
CA LYS A 45 59.55 2.71 10.22
C LYS A 45 60.70 1.71 10.17
N TYR A 46 60.76 0.79 11.13
CA TYR A 46 61.76 -0.27 11.13
C TYR A 46 61.62 -1.21 9.91
N ILE A 47 60.40 -1.55 9.50
CA ILE A 47 60.16 -2.32 8.27
C ILE A 47 60.67 -1.56 7.05
N ALA A 48 60.37 -0.26 6.94
CA ALA A 48 60.85 0.56 5.83
C ALA A 48 62.39 0.63 5.77
N GLU A 49 63.07 0.75 6.91
CA GLU A 49 64.53 0.70 7.00
C GLU A 49 65.09 -0.65 6.53
N LEU A 50 64.43 -1.76 6.88
CA LEU A 50 64.82 -3.09 6.43
C LEU A 50 64.57 -3.31 4.92
N GLU A 51 63.53 -2.71 4.35
CA GLU A 51 63.19 -2.79 2.91
C GLU A 51 64.23 -2.10 2.04
N VAL A 52 64.67 -0.90 2.44
CA VAL A 52 65.77 -0.16 1.79
C VAL A 52 67.05 -0.99 1.82
N GLN A 53 67.37 -1.60 2.97
CA GLN A 53 68.58 -2.40 3.14
C GLN A 53 68.55 -3.75 2.41
N THR A 54 67.36 -4.27 2.10
CA THR A 54 67.18 -5.51 1.31
C THR A 54 67.01 -5.24 -0.19
N GLY A 55 67.13 -3.98 -0.61
CA GLY A 55 67.10 -3.58 -2.03
C GLY A 55 65.69 -3.54 -2.63
N HIS A 56 64.65 -3.46 -1.80
CA HIS A 56 63.26 -3.32 -2.23
C HIS A 56 62.83 -1.85 -2.34
N ASP A 57 63.66 -0.99 -2.95
CA ASP A 57 63.25 0.38 -3.28
C ASP A 57 62.67 0.46 -4.69
N THR A 58 61.43 0.90 -4.76
CA THR A 58 60.73 1.24 -6.00
C THR A 58 61.15 2.64 -6.44
N ALA A 59 62.08 2.72 -7.39
CA ALA A 59 62.37 3.95 -8.11
C ALA A 59 62.64 3.65 -9.59
N THR A 60 61.72 4.06 -10.47
CA THR A 60 61.95 4.11 -11.92
C THR A 60 61.54 5.47 -12.49
N GLN A 61 62.52 6.36 -12.62
CA GLN A 61 62.56 7.33 -13.72
C GLN A 61 63.35 6.67 -14.86
N GLY A 62 62.75 6.53 -16.05
CA GLY A 62 63.45 6.00 -17.22
C GLY A 62 62.56 5.35 -18.27
N THR A 63 61.98 6.20 -19.14
CA THR A 63 61.54 5.96 -20.52
C THR A 63 61.60 4.53 -21.09
N CYS A 64 60.44 3.89 -21.30
CA CYS A 64 60.21 3.05 -22.50
C CYS A 64 58.71 2.77 -22.71
N ARG A 65 58.22 3.06 -23.93
CA ARG A 65 56.94 2.67 -24.55
C ARG A 65 55.66 2.83 -23.71
N ILE A 66 54.86 3.82 -24.11
CA ILE A 66 53.43 3.94 -23.74
C ILE A 66 52.68 2.74 -24.34
N LEU A 67 52.66 1.62 -23.62
CA LEU A 67 51.46 0.81 -23.52
C LEU A 67 50.60 1.54 -22.49
N CYS A 68 49.48 2.08 -22.93
CA CYS A 68 48.43 2.60 -22.06
C CYS A 68 47.98 1.46 -21.13
N MET A 69 48.67 1.28 -20.01
CA MET A 69 48.19 0.49 -18.89
C MET A 69 46.99 1.28 -18.36
N LYS A 70 45.80 0.84 -18.78
CA LYS A 70 44.56 1.17 -18.09
C LYS A 70 44.86 1.05 -16.60
N THR A 71 44.69 2.15 -15.86
CA THR A 71 44.56 2.14 -14.39
C THR A 71 43.87 0.84 -13.97
N PRO A 72 44.34 0.11 -12.95
CA PRO A 72 43.66 -1.10 -12.51
C PRO A 72 42.25 -0.66 -12.10
N THR A 73 41.30 -0.90 -13.00
CA THR A 73 39.88 -0.72 -12.73
C THR A 73 39.63 -1.69 -11.60
N ILE A 74 39.45 -1.15 -10.40
CA ILE A 74 38.88 -1.87 -9.26
C ILE A 74 37.75 -2.72 -9.85
N PRO A 75 37.75 -4.05 -9.67
CA PRO A 75 36.72 -4.89 -10.28
C PRO A 75 35.37 -4.35 -9.82
N THR A 76 34.58 -3.84 -10.76
CA THR A 76 33.21 -3.45 -10.48
C THR A 76 32.50 -4.73 -10.12
N LEU A 77 32.29 -4.95 -8.82
CA LEU A 77 31.45 -6.04 -8.35
C LEU A 77 30.08 -5.81 -9.00
N LEU A 78 29.59 -6.80 -9.71
CA LEU A 78 28.27 -6.78 -10.34
C LEU A 78 27.28 -7.51 -9.45
N GLY A 79 26.01 -7.14 -9.55
CA GLY A 79 24.92 -7.88 -8.96
C GLY A 79 24.78 -9.27 -9.58
N PRO A 80 23.88 -10.12 -9.04
CA PRO A 80 23.64 -11.48 -9.54
C PRO A 80 23.17 -11.55 -11.01
N ASP A 81 22.71 -10.42 -11.56
CA ASP A 81 22.32 -10.23 -12.95
C ASP A 81 23.50 -9.97 -13.89
N GLY A 82 24.71 -9.80 -13.36
CA GLY A 82 25.95 -9.63 -14.13
C GLY A 82 26.04 -8.32 -14.93
N MET A 83 25.09 -7.40 -14.75
CA MET A 83 24.99 -6.15 -15.52
C MET A 83 24.91 -4.92 -14.63
N THR A 84 24.17 -4.98 -13.53
CA THR A 84 24.04 -3.88 -12.57
C THR A 84 25.25 -3.86 -11.62
N SER A 85 25.79 -2.70 -11.27
CA SER A 85 26.86 -2.66 -10.26
C SER A 85 26.33 -3.12 -8.89
N LEU A 86 27.15 -3.79 -8.08
CA LEU A 86 26.76 -4.30 -6.76
C LEU A 86 26.33 -3.15 -5.83
N ARG A 87 26.84 -1.93 -6.06
CA ARG A 87 26.44 -0.72 -5.34
C ARG A 87 25.03 -0.24 -5.72
N GLU A 88 24.68 -0.30 -7.00
CA GLU A 88 23.30 -0.02 -7.45
C GLU A 88 22.35 -1.14 -7.06
N TYR A 89 22.83 -2.39 -7.08
CA TYR A 89 22.10 -3.55 -6.57
C TYR A 89 21.83 -3.41 -5.07
N ALA A 90 22.80 -2.98 -4.26
CA ALA A 90 22.62 -2.74 -2.82
C ALA A 90 21.87 -1.44 -2.48
N GLY A 91 21.41 -0.70 -3.49
CA GLY A 91 20.58 0.49 -3.33
C GLY A 91 19.11 0.15 -3.01
N TYR A 92 18.27 1.19 -2.97
CA TYR A 92 16.83 1.01 -2.75
C TYR A 92 16.20 0.28 -3.96
N HIS A 93 16.05 -1.05 -3.85
CA HIS A 93 15.68 -1.93 -4.96
C HIS A 93 14.40 -1.52 -5.70
N GLY A 94 13.45 -0.87 -5.00
CA GLY A 94 12.18 -0.44 -5.58
C GLY A 94 12.29 0.60 -6.69
N GLY A 95 13.38 1.39 -6.74
CA GLY A 95 13.63 2.36 -7.81
C GLY A 95 14.59 1.86 -8.90
N GLY A 96 15.12 0.65 -8.76
CA GLY A 96 16.05 0.04 -9.71
C GLY A 96 15.35 -0.83 -10.76
N SER A 97 16.13 -1.51 -11.60
CA SER A 97 15.61 -2.44 -12.61
C SER A 97 15.00 -3.74 -12.04
N GLY A 98 15.08 -3.95 -10.72
CA GLY A 98 14.71 -5.21 -10.07
C GLY A 98 15.64 -6.38 -10.41
N PHE A 99 15.46 -7.51 -9.72
CA PHE A 99 16.24 -8.72 -9.98
C PHE A 99 15.98 -9.20 -11.41
N GLY A 100 17.01 -9.32 -12.25
CA GLY A 100 16.82 -9.76 -13.65
C GLY A 100 16.05 -8.79 -14.55
N GLY A 101 15.89 -7.51 -14.18
CA GLY A 101 15.28 -6.50 -15.05
C GLY A 101 13.75 -6.44 -15.04
N GLN A 102 13.08 -7.12 -14.10
CA GLN A 102 11.62 -7.20 -14.00
C GLN A 102 10.92 -5.84 -13.92
N LEU A 103 11.56 -4.85 -13.28
CA LEU A 103 10.97 -3.52 -13.08
C LEU A 103 11.29 -2.55 -14.24
N ARG A 104 12.12 -2.96 -15.23
CA ARG A 104 12.51 -2.08 -16.36
C ARG A 104 11.33 -1.55 -17.17
N ALA A 105 10.28 -2.36 -17.31
CA ALA A 105 9.07 -2.00 -18.04
C ALA A 105 7.96 -1.45 -17.13
N TRP A 106 8.16 -1.46 -15.81
CA TRP A 106 7.19 -0.95 -14.84
C TRP A 106 7.57 0.46 -14.43
N ASN A 107 7.05 1.43 -15.18
CA ASN A 107 7.28 2.85 -14.95
C ASN A 107 5.96 3.57 -14.64
N PRO A 108 5.37 3.38 -13.44
CA PRO A 108 4.15 4.07 -13.06
C PRO A 108 4.43 5.59 -12.91
N PRO A 109 3.49 6.46 -13.34
CA PRO A 109 3.62 7.88 -13.09
C PRO A 109 3.55 8.18 -11.59
N SER A 110 4.23 9.24 -11.17
CA SER A 110 4.05 9.80 -9.82
C SER A 110 2.76 10.61 -9.81
N GLU A 111 1.77 10.15 -9.05
CA GLU A 111 0.43 10.74 -8.99
C GLU A 111 0.01 10.93 -7.53
N SER A 112 -0.78 11.96 -7.25
CA SER A 112 -1.49 12.04 -5.96
C SER A 112 -2.61 11.01 -5.91
N VAL A 113 -3.08 10.67 -4.70
CA VAL A 113 -4.18 9.71 -4.53
C VAL A 113 -5.41 10.07 -5.38
N ASP A 114 -5.83 11.34 -5.40
CA ASP A 114 -6.97 11.78 -6.22
C ASP A 114 -6.71 11.57 -7.73
N ALA A 115 -5.49 11.87 -8.21
CA ALA A 115 -5.15 11.72 -9.62
C ALA A 115 -5.16 10.25 -10.07
N ALA A 116 -4.70 9.34 -9.20
CA ALA A 116 -4.72 7.90 -9.45
C ALA A 116 -6.14 7.29 -9.29
N LEU A 117 -6.91 7.76 -8.30
CA LEU A 117 -8.20 7.18 -7.91
C LEU A 117 -9.36 7.68 -8.77
N LEU A 118 -9.55 9.00 -8.88
CA LEU A 118 -10.76 9.63 -9.42
C LEU A 118 -11.09 9.22 -10.87
N PRO A 119 -10.13 9.06 -11.81
CA PRO A 119 -10.44 8.67 -13.18
C PRO A 119 -11.17 7.33 -13.30
N ASN A 120 -10.87 6.39 -12.42
CA ASN A 120 -11.47 5.05 -12.42
C ASN A 120 -12.48 4.84 -11.27
N PHE A 121 -12.63 5.81 -10.38
CA PHE A 121 -13.39 5.72 -9.14
C PHE A 121 -14.82 5.19 -9.34
N THR A 122 -15.59 5.81 -10.23
CA THR A 122 -17.00 5.43 -10.48
C THR A 122 -17.11 4.00 -10.99
N ARG A 123 -16.25 3.61 -11.94
CA ARG A 123 -16.24 2.26 -12.52
C ARG A 123 -15.73 1.23 -11.51
N GLY A 124 -14.72 1.59 -10.75
CA GLY A 124 -14.13 0.79 -9.69
C GLY A 124 -15.14 0.41 -8.62
N ASN A 125 -15.86 1.41 -8.09
CA ASN A 125 -16.91 1.20 -7.12
C ASN A 125 -18.09 0.41 -7.70
N ALA A 126 -18.49 0.66 -8.95
CA ALA A 126 -19.53 -0.15 -9.61
C ALA A 126 -19.12 -1.62 -9.77
N ARG A 127 -17.83 -1.91 -10.01
CA ARG A 127 -17.30 -3.27 -10.04
C ARG A 127 -17.25 -3.90 -8.65
N ALA A 128 -16.88 -3.14 -7.61
CA ALA A 128 -16.92 -3.61 -6.23
C ALA A 128 -18.34 -3.99 -5.81
N ASP A 129 -19.34 -3.17 -6.15
CA ASP A 129 -20.76 -3.46 -5.93
C ASP A 129 -21.18 -4.77 -6.61
N ASP A 130 -20.80 -4.94 -7.88
CA ASP A 130 -21.12 -6.15 -8.63
C ASP A 130 -20.46 -7.39 -8.01
N LEU A 131 -19.20 -7.26 -7.61
CA LEU A 131 -18.44 -8.31 -6.96
C LEU A 131 -19.09 -8.74 -5.66
N VAL A 132 -19.46 -7.81 -4.77
CA VAL A 132 -20.10 -8.13 -3.48
C VAL A 132 -21.48 -8.75 -3.67
N ARG A 133 -22.23 -8.40 -4.72
CA ARG A 133 -23.54 -9.00 -5.01
C ARG A 133 -23.45 -10.43 -5.56
N ASN A 134 -22.44 -10.71 -6.39
CA ASN A 134 -22.40 -11.93 -7.19
C ASN A 134 -21.37 -12.96 -6.69
N ASN A 135 -20.37 -12.55 -5.91
CA ASN A 135 -19.30 -13.43 -5.43
C ASN A 135 -19.48 -13.74 -3.94
N GLY A 136 -19.71 -15.03 -3.63
CA GLY A 136 -19.94 -15.50 -2.26
C GLY A 136 -18.77 -15.24 -1.31
N TYR A 137 -17.52 -15.20 -1.80
CA TYR A 137 -16.36 -14.87 -0.99
C TYR A 137 -16.34 -13.39 -0.60
N ALA A 138 -16.64 -12.50 -1.56
CA ALA A 138 -16.71 -11.07 -1.30
C ALA A 138 -17.89 -10.71 -0.38
N ALA A 139 -19.06 -11.31 -0.60
CA ALA A 139 -20.23 -11.13 0.26
C ALA A 139 -19.95 -11.56 1.71
N ASN A 140 -19.34 -12.74 1.90
CA ASN A 140 -18.99 -13.24 3.22
C ASN A 140 -17.90 -12.39 3.89
N ALA A 141 -16.91 -11.92 3.14
CA ALA A 141 -15.88 -11.02 3.67
C ALA A 141 -16.49 -9.74 4.26
N ILE A 142 -17.48 -9.14 3.57
CA ILE A 142 -18.21 -7.97 4.09
C ILE A 142 -18.99 -8.33 5.37
N GLN A 143 -19.70 -9.45 5.37
CA GLN A 143 -20.48 -9.88 6.52
C GLN A 143 -19.59 -10.09 7.76
N LEU A 144 -18.48 -10.81 7.60
CA LEU A 144 -17.49 -11.01 8.67
C LEU A 144 -16.91 -9.69 9.16
N HIS A 145 -16.63 -8.76 8.24
CA HIS A 145 -16.12 -7.44 8.60
C HIS A 145 -17.12 -6.64 9.46
N GLN A 146 -18.42 -6.67 9.11
CA GLN A 146 -19.48 -6.05 9.91
C GLN A 146 -19.60 -6.70 11.29
N ASP A 147 -19.59 -8.03 11.35
CA ASP A 147 -19.76 -8.78 12.60
C ASP A 147 -18.59 -8.56 13.56
N HIS A 148 -17.35 -8.51 13.06
CA HIS A 148 -16.17 -8.26 13.88
C HIS A 148 -16.11 -6.83 14.42
N ILE A 149 -16.58 -5.84 13.65
CA ILE A 149 -16.49 -4.42 14.06
C ILE A 149 -17.67 -4.03 14.97
N VAL A 150 -18.90 -4.34 14.55
CA VAL A 150 -20.10 -3.84 15.23
C VAL A 150 -20.59 -4.81 16.30
N GLY A 151 -20.51 -6.11 16.03
CA GLY A 151 -21.09 -7.13 16.89
C GLY A 151 -22.62 -6.98 17.02
N SER A 152 -23.16 -7.24 18.20
CA SER A 152 -24.62 -7.28 18.42
C SER A 152 -25.26 -5.91 18.67
N PHE A 153 -24.58 -5.02 19.40
CA PHE A 153 -25.10 -3.70 19.78
C PHE A 153 -23.99 -2.66 19.80
N PHE A 154 -24.27 -1.51 19.19
CA PHE A 154 -23.38 -0.37 19.24
C PHE A 154 -23.77 0.57 20.40
N ARG A 155 -23.10 0.41 21.55
CA ARG A 155 -23.42 1.15 22.78
C ARG A 155 -22.57 2.41 22.93
N LEU A 156 -23.21 3.50 23.38
CA LEU A 156 -22.50 4.69 23.82
C LEU A 156 -21.77 4.40 25.13
N SER A 157 -20.51 4.82 25.22
CA SER A 157 -19.77 4.87 26.48
C SER A 157 -19.45 6.34 26.79
N HIS A 158 -20.29 6.96 27.62
CA HIS A 158 -20.20 8.38 27.92
C HIS A 158 -19.23 8.60 29.09
N ARG A 159 -18.15 9.36 28.85
CA ARG A 159 -17.14 9.70 29.85
C ARG A 159 -16.97 11.22 29.98
N PRO A 160 -17.92 11.92 30.61
CA PRO A 160 -17.83 13.36 30.78
C PRO A 160 -16.64 13.71 31.69
N SER A 161 -15.90 14.76 31.32
CA SER A 161 -14.81 15.28 32.15
C SER A 161 -15.38 16.01 33.37
N TRP A 162 -15.65 15.24 34.43
CA TRP A 162 -16.29 15.75 35.65
C TRP A 162 -15.50 16.89 36.29
N ARG A 163 -14.15 16.84 36.23
CA ARG A 163 -13.28 17.90 36.75
C ARG A 163 -13.46 19.22 36.01
N TYR A 164 -13.63 19.17 34.69
CA TYR A 164 -13.86 20.37 33.88
C TYR A 164 -15.27 20.92 34.08
N LEU A 165 -16.25 20.02 34.22
CA LEU A 165 -17.65 20.39 34.45
C LEU A 165 -17.92 20.88 35.89
N GLY A 166 -16.98 20.67 36.82
CA GLY A 166 -17.13 21.07 38.22
C GLY A 166 -18.15 20.23 39.00
N ILE A 167 -18.54 19.06 38.48
CA ILE A 167 -19.49 18.14 39.11
C ILE A 167 -18.76 17.08 39.93
N GLY A 168 -19.44 16.54 40.94
CA GLY A 168 -18.89 15.43 41.73
C GLY A 168 -18.67 14.18 40.86
N GLU A 169 -17.68 13.34 41.22
CA GLU A 169 -17.41 12.12 40.46
C GLU A 169 -18.61 11.15 40.46
N GLU A 170 -19.29 11.01 41.60
CA GLU A 170 -20.47 10.14 41.73
C GLU A 170 -21.65 10.66 40.90
N GLU A 171 -21.86 11.98 40.90
CA GLU A 171 -22.88 12.66 40.10
C GLU A 171 -22.59 12.49 38.60
N ALA A 172 -21.34 12.63 38.18
CA ALA A 172 -20.94 12.41 36.79
C ALA A 172 -21.22 10.97 36.34
N ARG A 173 -20.99 9.97 37.20
CA ARG A 173 -21.33 8.57 36.91
C ARG A 173 -22.84 8.35 36.84
N ALA A 174 -23.61 8.98 37.72
CA ALA A 174 -25.08 8.92 37.68
C ALA A 174 -25.62 9.53 36.39
N PHE A 175 -25.19 10.74 36.06
CA PHE A 175 -25.53 11.43 34.82
C PHE A 175 -25.15 10.60 33.59
N SER A 176 -23.96 9.99 33.58
CA SER A 176 -23.54 9.14 32.46
C SER A 176 -24.48 7.94 32.24
N ARG A 177 -24.96 7.31 33.32
CA ARG A 177 -25.92 6.21 33.21
C ARG A 177 -27.26 6.65 32.62
N GLU A 178 -27.75 7.84 33.02
CA GLU A 178 -28.98 8.40 32.47
C GLU A 178 -28.84 8.72 30.98
N VAL A 179 -27.72 9.32 30.58
CA VAL A 179 -27.41 9.61 29.18
C VAL A 179 -27.29 8.33 28.35
N GLU A 180 -26.60 7.30 28.88
CA GLU A 180 -26.46 6.01 28.19
C GLU A 180 -27.80 5.27 28.05
N ALA A 181 -28.68 5.36 29.06
CA ALA A 181 -30.03 4.80 29.00
C ALA A 181 -30.90 5.52 27.96
N ALA A 182 -30.93 6.85 28.00
CA ALA A 182 -31.68 7.67 27.05
C ALA A 182 -31.17 7.50 25.61
N TRP A 183 -29.84 7.41 25.43
CA TRP A 183 -29.25 7.10 24.14
C TRP A 183 -29.68 5.74 23.62
N LYS A 184 -29.66 4.70 24.48
CA LYS A 184 -30.08 3.36 24.07
C LYS A 184 -31.53 3.33 23.60
N GLU A 185 -32.43 3.99 24.31
CA GLU A 185 -33.85 4.09 23.92
C GLU A 185 -34.02 4.82 22.58
N PHE A 186 -33.25 5.88 22.36
CA PHE A 186 -33.29 6.63 21.10
C PHE A 186 -32.66 5.86 19.92
N ALA A 187 -31.53 5.20 20.17
CA ALA A 187 -30.73 4.52 19.17
C ALA A 187 -31.36 3.21 18.70
N GLU A 188 -31.99 2.46 19.61
CA GLU A 188 -32.60 1.14 19.34
C GLU A 188 -34.13 1.17 19.46
N ASP A 189 -34.74 2.31 19.13
CA ASP A 189 -36.19 2.48 19.06
C ASP A 189 -36.82 1.59 17.97
N ASP A 190 -37.90 0.89 18.31
CA ASP A 190 -38.65 0.01 17.40
C ASP A 190 -39.24 0.80 16.20
N CYS A 191 -39.58 2.07 16.40
CA CYS A 191 -40.09 2.93 15.33
C CYS A 191 -38.97 3.47 14.41
N CYS A 192 -37.70 3.13 14.68
CA CYS A 192 -36.52 3.55 13.93
C CYS A 192 -36.49 5.08 13.72
N CYS A 193 -36.91 5.86 14.71
CA CYS A 193 -37.06 7.32 14.56
C CYS A 193 -35.74 8.05 14.27
N ILE A 194 -34.60 7.44 14.60
CA ILE A 194 -33.27 7.98 14.31
C ILE A 194 -32.95 8.02 12.81
N ASP A 195 -33.49 7.09 12.03
CA ASP A 195 -33.35 7.07 10.57
C ASP A 195 -34.47 7.88 9.91
N VAL A 196 -34.11 8.78 9.01
CA VAL A 196 -35.09 9.55 8.22
C VAL A 196 -35.99 8.63 7.41
N GLU A 197 -35.45 7.51 6.92
CA GLU A 197 -36.22 6.53 6.15
C GLU A 197 -37.02 5.57 7.04
N ARG A 198 -36.81 5.60 8.37
CA ARG A 198 -37.41 4.72 9.38
C ARG A 198 -37.26 3.23 9.09
N LYS A 199 -36.09 2.83 8.57
CA LYS A 199 -35.82 1.42 8.23
C LYS A 199 -34.87 0.74 9.21
N ARG A 200 -34.06 1.52 9.93
CA ARG A 200 -32.86 1.04 10.62
C ARG A 200 -32.73 1.68 12.00
N THR A 201 -32.36 0.87 13.00
CA THR A 201 -31.84 1.37 14.28
C THR A 201 -30.41 1.88 14.12
N PHE A 202 -29.87 2.57 15.12
CA PHE A 202 -28.50 3.08 15.08
C PHE A 202 -27.47 1.98 14.84
N THR A 203 -27.58 0.84 15.53
CA THR A 203 -26.67 -0.30 15.31
C THR A 203 -26.74 -0.78 13.85
N MET A 204 -27.93 -0.83 13.25
CA MET A 204 -28.09 -1.19 11.84
C MET A 204 -27.49 -0.14 10.89
N MET A 205 -27.59 1.15 11.22
CA MET A 205 -26.94 2.24 10.47
C MET A 205 -25.42 2.11 10.50
N ILE A 206 -24.84 1.77 11.66
CA ILE A 206 -23.39 1.55 11.78
C ILE A 206 -22.97 0.30 10.99
N ARG A 207 -23.74 -0.79 11.03
CA ARG A 207 -23.49 -1.97 10.19
C ARG A 207 -23.51 -1.63 8.70
N GLU A 208 -24.49 -0.84 8.25
CA GLU A 208 -24.54 -0.35 6.88
C GLU A 208 -23.31 0.51 6.55
N GLY A 209 -22.94 1.44 7.43
CA GLY A 209 -21.78 2.30 7.28
C GLY A 209 -20.47 1.52 7.13
N VAL A 210 -20.24 0.51 7.97
CA VAL A 210 -19.04 -0.36 7.91
C VAL A 210 -18.98 -1.14 6.60
N ALA A 211 -20.10 -1.69 6.14
CA ALA A 211 -20.14 -2.36 4.84
C ALA A 211 -19.84 -1.38 3.70
N MET A 212 -20.53 -0.24 3.67
CA MET A 212 -20.33 0.79 2.65
C MET A 212 -18.87 1.26 2.61
N HIS A 213 -18.27 1.50 3.77
CA HIS A 213 -16.86 1.87 3.86
C HIS A 213 -15.93 0.81 3.25
N ALA A 214 -16.21 -0.49 3.44
CA ALA A 214 -15.40 -1.54 2.85
C ALA A 214 -15.47 -1.56 1.31
N PHE A 215 -16.67 -1.59 0.71
CA PHE A 215 -16.78 -1.75 -0.75
C PHE A 215 -16.83 -0.44 -1.57
N ASN A 216 -17.13 0.70 -0.96
CA ASN A 216 -17.03 2.03 -1.59
C ASN A 216 -15.81 2.85 -1.14
N GLY A 217 -15.19 2.51 -0.01
CA GLY A 217 -14.07 3.26 0.58
C GLY A 217 -14.47 4.41 1.49
N GLU A 218 -15.77 4.71 1.57
CA GLU A 218 -16.29 5.86 2.30
C GLU A 218 -17.79 5.70 2.59
N LEU A 219 -18.32 6.53 3.50
CA LEU A 219 -19.75 6.69 3.69
C LEU A 219 -20.14 8.16 3.89
N PHE A 220 -21.40 8.47 3.58
CA PHE A 220 -21.97 9.80 3.77
C PHE A 220 -23.25 9.71 4.60
N VAL A 221 -23.39 10.66 5.53
CA VAL A 221 -24.58 10.79 6.39
C VAL A 221 -24.99 12.25 6.43
N GLN A 222 -26.25 12.54 6.14
CA GLN A 222 -26.82 13.86 6.34
C GLN A 222 -27.53 13.89 7.69
N ALA A 223 -27.10 14.78 8.58
CA ALA A 223 -27.80 15.07 9.81
C ALA A 223 -28.99 15.99 9.50
N THR A 224 -30.20 15.53 9.83
CA THR A 224 -31.44 16.27 9.63
C THR A 224 -32.13 16.52 10.96
N TRP A 225 -33.07 17.47 10.95
CA TRP A 225 -33.85 17.81 12.13
C TRP A 225 -35.32 17.63 11.82
N ASP A 226 -35.99 16.83 12.64
CA ASP A 226 -37.43 16.66 12.56
C ASP A 226 -38.15 17.87 13.17
N THR A 227 -39.13 18.40 12.44
CA THR A 227 -39.94 19.53 12.88
C THR A 227 -41.15 19.10 13.70
N SER A 228 -41.46 17.80 13.77
CA SER A 228 -42.58 17.30 14.58
C SER A 228 -42.42 17.62 16.06
N SER A 229 -43.47 18.09 16.72
CA SER A 229 -43.47 18.40 18.15
C SER A 229 -43.54 17.17 19.04
N SER A 230 -43.93 16.02 18.50
CA SER A 230 -44.21 14.79 19.26
C SER A 230 -42.97 14.01 19.71
N ARG A 231 -41.78 14.35 19.21
CA ARG A 231 -40.54 13.63 19.50
C ARG A 231 -39.69 14.34 20.54
N LEU A 232 -39.20 13.58 21.52
CA LEU A 232 -38.23 14.05 22.50
C LEU A 232 -36.90 14.39 21.82
N PHE A 233 -36.35 13.44 21.08
CA PHE A 233 -35.15 13.63 20.27
C PHE A 233 -35.53 13.87 18.81
N ARG A 234 -35.10 15.01 18.26
CA ARG A 234 -35.45 15.46 16.90
C ARG A 234 -34.32 15.33 15.89
N THR A 235 -33.11 15.05 16.36
CA THR A 235 -32.00 14.76 15.44
C THR A 235 -32.29 13.45 14.73
N GLN A 236 -32.16 13.45 13.41
CA GLN A 236 -32.26 12.24 12.59
C GLN A 236 -31.07 12.19 11.64
N PHE A 237 -30.82 11.01 11.10
CA PHE A 237 -29.74 10.78 10.16
C PHE A 237 -30.28 10.13 8.89
N ARG A 238 -29.87 10.66 7.76
CA ARG A 238 -30.13 10.09 6.45
C ARG A 238 -28.83 9.53 5.90
N MET A 239 -28.77 8.23 5.69
CA MET A 239 -27.66 7.64 4.95
C MET A 239 -27.74 8.06 3.50
N VAL A 240 -26.63 8.56 2.95
CA VAL A 240 -26.54 8.99 1.56
C VAL A 240 -25.54 8.08 0.87
N SER A 241 -25.97 7.46 -0.23
CA SER A 241 -25.07 6.60 -1.00
C SER A 241 -23.93 7.44 -1.62
N PRO A 242 -22.66 6.99 -1.52
CA PRO A 242 -21.52 7.63 -2.20
C PRO A 242 -21.71 7.81 -3.71
N LYS A 243 -22.56 6.98 -4.33
CA LYS A 243 -22.89 6.98 -5.76
C LYS A 243 -23.68 8.23 -6.17
N ARG A 244 -24.32 8.90 -5.22
CA ARG A 244 -25.07 10.15 -5.44
C ARG A 244 -24.19 11.39 -5.32
N ILE A 245 -22.93 11.25 -4.89
CA ILE A 245 -22.00 12.36 -4.73
C ILE A 245 -21.19 12.49 -6.02
N SER A 246 -21.52 13.51 -6.81
CA SER A 246 -20.85 13.82 -8.06
C SER A 246 -20.91 15.30 -8.38
N ASN A 247 -20.02 15.75 -9.28
CA ASN A 247 -20.03 17.13 -9.72
C ASN A 247 -21.36 17.46 -10.42
N PRO A 248 -21.91 18.68 -10.24
CA PRO A 248 -23.11 19.12 -10.93
C PRO A 248 -23.01 18.91 -12.44
N ASN A 249 -24.07 18.39 -13.05
CA ASN A 249 -24.14 18.06 -14.48
C ASN A 249 -23.06 17.08 -14.95
N ASN A 250 -22.46 16.30 -14.03
CA ASN A 250 -21.33 15.41 -14.30
C ASN A 250 -20.16 16.13 -15.00
N THR A 251 -19.93 17.39 -14.62
CA THR A 251 -18.77 18.17 -15.08
C THR A 251 -17.47 17.55 -14.59
N GLY A 252 -16.39 17.72 -15.37
CA GLY A 252 -15.06 17.25 -14.98
C GLY A 252 -14.55 17.93 -13.72
N ASP A 253 -13.61 17.28 -13.04
CA ASP A 253 -13.01 17.81 -11.82
C ASP A 253 -12.25 19.11 -12.07
N SER A 254 -12.29 19.98 -11.07
CA SER A 254 -11.61 21.27 -11.06
C SER A 254 -10.76 21.38 -9.79
N ARG A 255 -9.95 22.44 -9.69
CA ARG A 255 -9.12 22.68 -8.50
C ARG A 255 -9.94 22.67 -7.20
N ASN A 256 -11.15 23.24 -7.23
CA ASN A 256 -11.97 23.51 -6.05
C ASN A 256 -13.21 22.60 -5.95
N CYS A 257 -13.52 21.82 -6.97
CA CYS A 257 -14.62 20.84 -6.93
C CYS A 257 -14.14 19.54 -7.57
N ARG A 258 -14.03 18.47 -6.77
CA ARG A 258 -13.55 17.16 -7.18
C ARG A 258 -14.53 16.10 -6.71
N ALA A 259 -14.98 15.25 -7.63
CA ALA A 259 -15.90 14.15 -7.36
C ALA A 259 -17.06 14.52 -6.42
N GLY A 260 -17.72 15.65 -6.66
CA GLY A 260 -18.87 16.14 -5.89
C GLY A 260 -18.54 16.78 -4.55
N VAL A 261 -17.25 16.90 -4.18
CA VAL A 261 -16.79 17.59 -2.98
C VAL A 261 -16.25 18.95 -3.39
N GLN A 262 -16.80 20.02 -2.82
CA GLN A 262 -16.24 21.36 -2.98
C GLN A 262 -15.25 21.61 -1.83
N ILE A 263 -14.05 22.04 -2.18
CA ILE A 263 -12.94 22.27 -1.26
C ILE A 263 -12.50 23.73 -1.28
N ASN A 264 -11.94 24.18 -0.15
CA ASN A 264 -11.27 25.47 -0.05
C ASN A 264 -9.79 25.37 -0.48
N ASP A 265 -9.08 26.50 -0.49
CA ASP A 265 -7.66 26.55 -0.87
C ASP A 265 -6.73 25.74 0.05
N SER A 266 -7.18 25.44 1.26
CA SER A 266 -6.47 24.59 2.23
C SER A 266 -6.82 23.10 2.11
N GLY A 267 -7.69 22.72 1.17
CA GLY A 267 -8.14 21.34 0.98
C GLY A 267 -9.29 20.89 1.89
N ALA A 268 -9.80 21.75 2.77
CA ALA A 268 -10.94 21.41 3.63
C ALA A 268 -12.25 21.42 2.84
N ALA A 269 -13.09 20.40 3.05
CA ALA A 269 -14.40 20.32 2.43
C ALA A 269 -15.36 21.40 2.95
N LEU A 270 -15.91 22.19 2.04
CA LEU A 270 -16.94 23.19 2.31
C LEU A 270 -18.34 22.56 2.29
N GLY A 271 -18.53 21.52 1.50
CA GLY A 271 -19.79 20.83 1.32
C GLY A 271 -19.78 19.93 0.10
N TYR A 272 -20.96 19.39 -0.20
CA TYR A 272 -21.12 18.26 -1.10
C TYR A 272 -22.28 18.51 -2.06
N TYR A 273 -22.09 18.12 -3.31
CA TYR A 273 -23.14 18.06 -4.31
C TYR A 273 -23.76 16.67 -4.30
N VAL A 274 -25.02 16.60 -3.89
CA VAL A 274 -25.78 15.36 -3.82
C VAL A 274 -26.79 15.33 -4.94
N SER A 275 -26.67 14.37 -5.85
CA SER A 275 -27.70 14.12 -6.86
C SER A 275 -28.97 13.60 -6.18
N GLU A 276 -30.13 14.01 -6.69
CA GLU A 276 -31.41 13.37 -6.38
C GLU A 276 -31.35 11.87 -6.75
N ASP A 277 -32.23 11.08 -6.15
CA ASP A 277 -32.30 9.66 -6.50
C ASP A 277 -32.73 9.55 -7.97
N GLY A 278 -31.82 9.01 -8.78
CA GLY A 278 -32.02 8.87 -10.20
C GLY A 278 -32.87 7.68 -10.57
N TYR A 279 -33.30 6.83 -9.62
CA TYR A 279 -34.13 5.67 -9.93
C TYR A 279 -35.39 6.09 -10.69
N PRO A 280 -35.71 5.43 -11.81
CA PRO A 280 -35.11 4.20 -12.36
C PRO A 280 -33.98 4.38 -13.41
N GLY A 281 -33.45 5.59 -13.59
CA GLY A 281 -32.19 5.88 -14.30
C GLY A 281 -32.32 6.75 -15.55
N TRP A 282 -33.55 7.03 -15.99
CA TRP A 282 -33.83 7.82 -17.20
C TRP A 282 -34.33 9.24 -16.91
N MET A 283 -34.51 9.59 -15.64
CA MET A 283 -34.95 10.94 -15.26
C MET A 283 -33.76 11.91 -15.27
N PRO A 284 -33.98 13.19 -15.62
CA PRO A 284 -32.95 14.21 -15.48
C PRO A 284 -32.42 14.25 -14.06
N GLN A 285 -31.10 14.13 -13.91
CA GLN A 285 -30.45 14.25 -12.60
C GLN A 285 -30.43 15.72 -12.18
N LYS A 286 -30.75 15.96 -10.91
CA LYS A 286 -30.66 17.27 -10.27
C LYS A 286 -29.74 17.16 -9.07
N TRP A 287 -28.86 18.14 -8.89
CA TRP A 287 -27.94 18.18 -7.76
C TRP A 287 -28.40 19.23 -6.75
N THR A 288 -28.32 18.87 -5.48
CA THR A 288 -28.54 19.77 -4.35
C THR A 288 -27.22 19.97 -3.63
N TRP A 289 -26.85 21.22 -3.42
CA TRP A 289 -25.70 21.58 -2.60
C TRP A 289 -26.05 21.46 -1.12
N ILE A 290 -25.23 20.75 -0.36
CA ILE A 290 -25.37 20.60 1.09
C ILE A 290 -24.07 21.05 1.75
N PRO A 291 -24.10 22.06 2.63
CA PRO A 291 -22.89 22.51 3.33
C PRO A 291 -22.41 21.42 4.30
N ARG A 292 -21.10 21.36 4.55
CA ARG A 292 -20.54 20.45 5.56
C ARG A 292 -21.05 20.80 6.96
N GLU A 293 -21.08 22.10 7.28
CA GLU A 293 -21.50 22.65 8.56
C GLU A 293 -22.60 23.70 8.36
N LEU A 294 -23.60 23.69 9.24
CA LEU A 294 -24.64 24.72 9.30
C LEU A 294 -24.06 26.01 9.91
N PRO A 295 -24.75 27.17 9.75
CA PRO A 295 -24.33 28.47 10.30
C PRO A 295 -24.10 28.58 11.84
N GLY A 296 -24.18 27.47 12.58
CA GLY A 296 -23.84 27.39 14.02
C GLY A 296 -22.76 26.36 14.34
N GLY A 297 -21.99 25.90 13.35
CA GLY A 297 -20.92 24.90 13.52
C GLY A 297 -21.41 23.46 13.67
N ARG A 298 -22.73 23.21 13.65
CA ARG A 298 -23.29 21.85 13.63
C ARG A 298 -22.98 21.19 12.29
N ALA A 299 -22.36 20.02 12.31
CA ALA A 299 -22.20 19.20 11.11
C ALA A 299 -23.56 18.88 10.48
N SER A 300 -23.75 19.30 9.23
CA SER A 300 -24.94 18.98 8.43
C SER A 300 -24.70 17.74 7.57
N PHE A 301 -23.48 17.59 7.07
CA PHE A 301 -23.09 16.51 6.18
C PHE A 301 -21.79 15.90 6.66
N ILE A 302 -21.86 14.63 7.02
CA ILE A 302 -20.78 13.86 7.61
C ILE A 302 -20.24 12.96 6.52
N HIS A 303 -18.96 13.11 6.22
CA HIS A 303 -18.21 12.26 5.31
C HIS A 303 -17.17 11.51 6.13
N VAL A 304 -17.22 10.18 6.07
CA VAL A 304 -16.28 9.32 6.79
C VAL A 304 -15.50 8.50 5.78
N PHE A 305 -14.19 8.69 5.79
CA PHE A 305 -13.20 7.90 5.07
C PHE A 305 -11.85 8.04 5.76
N GLU A 306 -10.93 7.12 5.49
CA GLU A 306 -9.56 7.16 5.98
C GLU A 306 -8.64 7.80 4.91
N PRO A 307 -8.13 9.03 5.12
CA PRO A 307 -7.21 9.67 4.18
C PRO A 307 -5.81 9.06 4.29
N VAL A 308 -5.19 8.78 3.15
CA VAL A 308 -3.83 8.20 3.04
C VAL A 308 -2.81 9.27 2.65
N GLU A 309 -3.22 10.28 1.89
CA GLU A 309 -2.37 11.39 1.44
C GLU A 309 -3.09 12.74 1.63
N ASP A 310 -2.30 13.82 1.69
CA ASP A 310 -2.82 15.18 1.65
C ASP A 310 -3.58 15.46 0.33
N GLY A 311 -4.61 16.31 0.43
CA GLY A 311 -5.43 16.72 -0.71
C GLY A 311 -6.36 15.63 -1.27
N GLN A 312 -6.46 14.46 -0.63
CA GLN A 312 -7.40 13.39 -1.00
C GLN A 312 -8.85 13.81 -0.69
N THR A 313 -9.74 13.70 -1.67
CA THR A 313 -11.14 14.13 -1.55
C THR A 313 -12.13 12.98 -1.37
N ARG A 314 -11.79 11.77 -1.82
CA ARG A 314 -12.66 10.58 -1.75
C ARG A 314 -11.91 9.37 -1.20
N GLY A 315 -12.64 8.46 -0.56
CA GLY A 315 -12.08 7.21 -0.05
C GLY A 315 -11.87 6.14 -1.12
N ALA A 316 -10.85 5.30 -0.96
CA ALA A 316 -10.59 4.15 -1.85
C ALA A 316 -11.16 2.87 -1.23
N ASN A 317 -11.83 2.03 -2.03
CA ASN A 317 -12.37 0.76 -1.55
C ASN A 317 -11.26 -0.27 -1.27
N VAL A 318 -11.53 -1.19 -0.35
CA VAL A 318 -10.54 -2.21 0.05
C VAL A 318 -10.35 -3.31 -1.00
N PHE A 319 -11.29 -3.42 -1.94
CA PHE A 319 -11.27 -4.46 -2.98
C PHE A 319 -10.37 -4.12 -4.16
N TYR A 320 -9.91 -2.88 -4.32
CA TYR A 320 -9.20 -2.43 -5.52
C TYR A 320 -8.00 -3.30 -5.89
N SER A 321 -7.27 -3.81 -4.90
CA SER A 321 -6.07 -4.65 -5.10
C SER A 321 -6.37 -6.10 -5.48
N VAL A 322 -7.55 -6.62 -5.15
CA VAL A 322 -7.90 -8.06 -5.29
C VAL A 322 -9.02 -8.31 -6.29
N MET A 323 -9.74 -7.27 -6.71
CA MET A 323 -10.95 -7.37 -7.53
C MET A 323 -10.71 -8.09 -8.87
N GLU A 324 -9.57 -7.81 -9.52
CA GLU A 324 -9.20 -8.49 -10.77
C GLU A 324 -9.04 -9.99 -10.56
N GLN A 325 -8.30 -10.39 -9.53
CA GLN A 325 -8.04 -11.79 -9.20
C GLN A 325 -9.33 -12.53 -8.84
N MET A 326 -10.22 -11.89 -8.05
CA MET A 326 -11.52 -12.44 -7.70
C MET A 326 -12.40 -12.64 -8.95
N LYS A 327 -12.42 -11.67 -9.87
CA LYS A 327 -13.20 -11.80 -11.11
C LYS A 327 -12.66 -12.89 -12.04
N MET A 328 -11.34 -13.04 -12.13
CA MET A 328 -10.71 -14.13 -12.87
C MET A 328 -11.09 -15.50 -12.28
N LEU A 329 -11.09 -15.63 -10.95
CA LEU A 329 -11.48 -16.86 -10.27
C LEU A 329 -12.93 -17.27 -10.59
N ASP A 330 -13.87 -16.32 -10.54
CA ASP A 330 -15.27 -16.59 -10.90
C ASP A 330 -15.41 -17.08 -12.34
N THR A 331 -14.64 -16.49 -13.25
CA THR A 331 -14.66 -16.88 -14.67
C THR A 331 -14.13 -18.30 -14.85
N LEU A 332 -13.03 -18.64 -14.17
CA LEU A 332 -12.44 -19.99 -14.22
C LEU A 332 -13.42 -21.05 -13.71
N GLN A 333 -14.06 -20.82 -12.56
CA GLN A 333 -15.04 -21.75 -11.99
C GLN A 333 -16.21 -21.98 -12.96
N ASN A 334 -16.73 -20.92 -13.57
CA ASN A 334 -17.81 -21.01 -14.55
C ASN A 334 -17.41 -21.70 -15.86
N THR A 335 -16.13 -21.70 -16.24
CA THR A 335 -15.65 -22.42 -17.43
C THR A 335 -15.35 -23.90 -17.18
N GLN A 336 -14.80 -24.24 -16.02
CA GLN A 336 -14.43 -25.63 -15.70
C GLN A 336 -15.66 -26.51 -15.41
N LEU A 337 -16.73 -25.95 -14.85
CA LEU A 337 -17.95 -26.70 -14.53
C LEU A 337 -18.64 -27.27 -15.80
N PRO A 338 -18.88 -26.47 -16.87
CA PRO A 338 -19.35 -26.99 -18.15
C PRO A 338 -18.40 -28.01 -18.79
N GLU A 339 -17.08 -27.79 -18.77
CA GLU A 339 -16.11 -28.74 -19.34
C GLU A 339 -16.21 -30.12 -18.68
N ARG A 340 -16.33 -30.18 -17.35
CA ARG A 340 -16.55 -31.44 -16.63
C ARG A 340 -17.89 -32.09 -16.95
N HIS A 341 -18.93 -31.28 -17.22
CA HIS A 341 -20.23 -31.78 -17.65
C HIS A 341 -20.17 -32.36 -19.09
N CYS A 342 -19.40 -31.72 -19.97
CA CYS A 342 -19.17 -32.17 -21.34
C CYS A 342 -18.24 -33.39 -21.46
N GLU A 343 -17.42 -33.68 -20.45
CA GLU A 343 -16.63 -34.93 -20.38
C GLU A 343 -17.49 -36.15 -20.00
N GLY A 344 -18.65 -35.95 -19.37
CA GLY A 344 -19.60 -37.01 -19.02
C GLY A 344 -20.63 -37.32 -20.11
N ASP A 345 -21.06 -36.30 -20.87
CA ASP A 345 -22.04 -36.42 -21.95
C ASP A 345 -21.54 -35.69 -23.20
N VAL A 346 -21.42 -36.43 -24.31
CA VAL A 346 -20.92 -35.96 -25.62
C VAL A 346 -21.49 -34.59 -26.00
N CYS A 347 -20.68 -33.54 -25.83
CA CYS A 347 -20.97 -32.20 -26.37
C CYS A 347 -19.96 -31.85 -27.47
N ARG A 348 -20.38 -31.93 -28.73
CA ARG A 348 -19.67 -31.31 -29.86
C ARG A 348 -19.91 -29.78 -29.85
N PRO A 349 -18.94 -28.96 -30.28
CA PRO A 349 -18.95 -27.52 -30.01
C PRO A 349 -19.70 -26.71 -31.08
N PRO A 350 -20.20 -25.49 -30.79
CA PRO A 350 -20.20 -24.43 -31.77
C PRO A 350 -18.80 -23.79 -31.78
N LEU A 351 -18.08 -24.04 -32.85
CA LEU A 351 -16.83 -23.36 -33.21
C LEU A 351 -17.00 -21.84 -33.14
N LYS A 352 -16.20 -21.18 -32.30
CA LYS A 352 -15.38 -19.98 -32.60
C LYS A 352 -14.94 -19.29 -31.30
N VAL A 353 -13.67 -19.45 -30.90
CA VAL A 353 -12.75 -18.33 -30.64
C VAL A 353 -11.32 -18.80 -30.94
N SER A 354 -10.66 -18.01 -31.78
CA SER A 354 -9.33 -18.19 -32.33
C SER A 354 -8.22 -17.91 -31.31
N TRP A 355 -7.65 -18.93 -30.66
CA TRP A 355 -6.29 -18.82 -30.10
C TRP A 355 -5.62 -20.20 -30.20
N ILE A 356 -4.30 -20.22 -30.36
CA ILE A 356 -3.42 -21.38 -30.63
C ILE A 356 -3.17 -21.63 -32.13
N ARG A 357 -2.47 -20.67 -32.76
CA ARG A 357 -1.73 -20.89 -34.02
C ARG A 357 -0.22 -21.13 -33.79
N SER A 358 0.22 -21.45 -32.57
CA SER A 358 1.66 -21.56 -32.24
C SER A 358 2.18 -22.98 -31.96
N GLN A 359 1.33 -24.02 -31.82
CA GLN A 359 1.82 -25.37 -31.49
C GLN A 359 1.89 -26.32 -32.70
N ARG A 360 1.39 -25.92 -33.87
CA ARG A 360 1.36 -26.77 -35.08
C ARG A 360 2.69 -26.82 -35.85
N TRP A 361 3.63 -25.91 -35.56
CA TRP A 361 4.95 -25.90 -36.20
C TRP A 361 5.93 -26.91 -35.61
N ILE A 362 5.85 -27.18 -34.30
CA ILE A 362 6.76 -28.11 -33.61
C ILE A 362 6.49 -29.57 -34.01
N LEU A 363 5.23 -29.94 -34.23
CA LEU A 363 4.87 -31.30 -34.64
C LEU A 363 5.10 -31.58 -36.14
N PHE A 364 5.17 -30.54 -36.98
CA PHE A 364 5.45 -30.72 -38.41
C PHE A 364 6.95 -30.96 -38.65
N TRP A 365 7.83 -30.26 -37.94
CA TRP A 365 9.29 -30.44 -38.06
C TRP A 365 9.77 -31.82 -37.59
N ALA A 366 9.18 -32.36 -36.52
CA ALA A 366 9.51 -33.69 -36.01
C ALA A 366 9.12 -34.84 -36.97
N ARG A 367 8.20 -34.60 -37.91
CA ARG A 367 7.74 -35.62 -38.87
C ARG A 367 8.58 -35.66 -40.15
N THR A 368 9.19 -34.54 -40.55
CA THR A 368 10.01 -34.45 -41.77
C THR A 368 11.42 -35.01 -41.58
N VAL A 369 11.98 -34.96 -40.37
CA VAL A 369 13.35 -35.46 -40.09
C VAL A 369 13.42 -37.00 -40.01
N ARG A 370 12.29 -37.69 -39.83
CA ARG A 370 12.24 -39.16 -39.76
C ARG A 370 12.13 -39.88 -41.10
N SER A 371 11.90 -39.18 -42.22
CA SER A 371 11.75 -39.82 -43.54
C SER A 371 12.97 -39.66 -44.46
N SER A 372 14.10 -39.15 -43.97
CA SER A 372 15.30 -38.88 -44.77
C SER A 372 16.50 -39.81 -44.48
N GLY A 373 16.28 -40.92 -43.77
CA GLY A 373 17.35 -41.79 -43.28
C GLY A 373 17.11 -43.27 -43.55
N LYS A 374 16.89 -43.64 -44.82
CA LYS A 374 17.14 -44.99 -45.35
C LYS A 374 17.61 -44.86 -46.80
N GLY A 375 18.91 -44.68 -46.94
CA GLY A 375 19.72 -45.03 -48.11
C GLY A 375 20.85 -45.91 -47.59
#